data_AF-A0A6C0EH45-F1
#
_entry.id   AF-A0A6C0EH45-F1
#
_cell.length_a   1.000
_cell.length_b   1.000
_cell.length_c   1.000
_cell.angle_alpha   90.00
_cell.angle_beta   90.00
_cell.angle_gamma   90.00
#
_symmetry.space_group_name_H-M   'P 1'
#
loop_
_entity.id
_entity.type
_entity.pdbx_description
1 polymer ?
#
loop_
_entity_poly.entity_id
_entity_poly.type
_entity_poly.pdbx_seq_one_letter_code
_entity_poly.pdbx_strand_id
1 'polypeptide(L)'
;MVKKKLTVILDSKEIDDLLEYLNKRKILFTNTQLNSINKNIISQLYSFKENMNHHLVKYNQTITKKSYKKRKQTSKAKSNKKSKQKSKRKPSFMNNNNNKILSKIKKVKDYHYNELDDLQGTHILGFKVRESLLNTLGEKKIPHSVKKVSEGFARGVSQYVLINFKLPHKTSNAYMKLWELYASVPQLLPNKKQINVFHLAEAPGQWINCTRHYIETKRHKVERYNWVANSLNPTHPTNIVKYGKHIFADDYGFLKKYPQKWLFGEDDTGDITSGKNLKWFKEYMTKFKNKSGGEGLHLITGDAGMGSGSGIKSTDLQKIDYAQMCMVAACSNKGTNCVIKHFNYLNLSYEKSFGASGFLISYLYIYYLMFDSVRLIKPNTSSPNSGEFYLVGLCFTGLDERILDKLIKELDTFKENQCFFKKDEIPETFSSQVIVFVEKLLELNNNQLEMVNMLLTCIVDKDSEKDSEKDSEKDSEKDSEKTDKNKGNVKECKKYLDKEFITKIQTKRYKEWIKTYRFE
;
A
#
# COMPACT_ATOMS: atom_id res chain seq x y z
N MET A 1 11.51 -0.32 -36.04
CA MET A 1 12.62 -0.92 -35.27
C MET A 1 12.14 -1.62 -33.99
N VAL A 2 11.26 -1.00 -33.19
CA VAL A 2 10.52 -1.64 -32.06
C VAL A 2 9.70 -2.86 -32.50
N LYS A 3 9.00 -2.75 -33.65
CA LYS A 3 8.28 -3.84 -34.31
C LYS A 3 9.15 -5.10 -34.53
N LYS A 4 10.44 -4.93 -34.85
CA LYS A 4 11.38 -6.00 -35.20
C LYS A 4 11.94 -6.77 -33.97
N LYS A 5 11.80 -6.21 -32.77
CA LYS A 5 12.14 -6.89 -31.49
C LYS A 5 10.89 -7.45 -30.79
N LEU A 6 9.72 -6.82 -30.95
CA LEU A 6 8.45 -7.35 -30.46
C LEU A 6 7.95 -8.56 -31.26
N THR A 7 8.35 -8.71 -32.52
CA THR A 7 8.04 -9.89 -33.37
C THR A 7 8.63 -11.21 -32.87
N VAL A 8 9.48 -11.17 -31.83
CA VAL A 8 9.96 -12.38 -31.16
C VAL A 8 8.97 -12.84 -30.08
N ILE A 9 8.02 -11.99 -29.67
CA ILE A 9 7.17 -12.19 -28.48
C ILE A 9 5.66 -12.04 -28.79
N LEU A 10 5.29 -11.24 -29.80
CA LEU A 10 3.90 -10.89 -30.15
C LEU A 10 3.69 -11.07 -31.67
N ASP A 11 2.47 -11.43 -32.09
CA ASP A 11 2.13 -11.44 -33.51
C ASP A 11 2.06 -9.99 -34.08
N SER A 12 2.08 -9.84 -35.41
CA SER A 12 2.13 -8.51 -36.04
C SER A 12 0.90 -7.63 -35.72
N LYS A 13 -0.27 -8.23 -35.53
CA LYS A 13 -1.53 -7.56 -35.23
C LYS A 13 -1.57 -7.08 -33.79
N GLU A 14 -1.08 -7.87 -32.84
CA GLU A 14 -0.97 -7.46 -31.43
C GLU A 14 0.01 -6.30 -31.22
N ILE A 15 1.09 -6.27 -32.00
CA ILE A 15 2.03 -5.15 -32.02
C ILE A 15 1.38 -3.91 -32.61
N ASP A 16 0.58 -4.07 -33.66
CA ASP A 16 -0.13 -2.96 -34.31
C ASP A 16 -1.22 -2.38 -33.41
N ASP A 17 -2.00 -3.22 -32.71
CA ASP A 17 -3.00 -2.79 -31.73
C ASP A 17 -2.36 -2.08 -30.52
N LEU A 18 -1.19 -2.54 -30.08
CA LEU A 18 -0.44 -1.91 -28.99
C LEU A 18 0.15 -0.57 -29.42
N LEU A 19 0.74 -0.49 -30.61
CA LEU A 19 1.28 0.75 -31.16
C LEU A 19 0.16 1.76 -31.47
N GLU A 20 -1.00 1.30 -31.97
CA GLU A 20 -2.18 2.13 -32.18
C GLU A 20 -2.72 2.69 -30.85
N TYR A 21 -2.82 1.85 -29.82
CA TYR A 21 -3.21 2.27 -28.47
C TYR A 21 -2.27 3.34 -27.90
N LEU A 22 -0.95 3.14 -28.03
CA LEU A 22 0.07 4.06 -27.53
C LEU A 22 0.06 5.40 -28.29
N ASN A 23 -0.10 5.35 -29.61
CA ASN A 23 -0.19 6.53 -30.48
C ASN A 23 -1.47 7.33 -30.20
N LYS A 24 -2.61 6.66 -30.04
CA LYS A 24 -3.90 7.30 -29.71
C LYS A 24 -3.86 8.06 -28.39
N ARG A 25 -3.00 7.64 -27.45
CA ARG A 25 -2.83 8.27 -26.13
C ARG A 25 -1.57 9.13 -25.99
N LYS A 26 -0.80 9.35 -27.08
CA LYS A 26 0.43 10.17 -27.10
C LYS A 26 1.49 9.76 -26.06
N ILE A 27 1.58 8.47 -25.76
CA ILE A 27 2.55 7.95 -24.78
C ILE A 27 3.92 7.83 -25.47
N LEU A 28 4.91 8.61 -25.00
CA LEU A 28 6.27 8.61 -25.56
C LEU A 28 7.01 7.33 -25.15
N PHE A 29 7.54 6.61 -26.14
CA PHE A 29 8.26 5.35 -25.96
C PHE A 29 9.70 5.49 -26.48
N THR A 30 10.72 5.21 -25.65
CA THR A 30 12.13 5.37 -26.05
C THR A 30 12.92 4.07 -26.03
N ASN A 31 13.82 3.91 -27.01
CA ASN A 31 14.71 2.74 -27.17
C ASN A 31 15.57 2.44 -25.92
N THR A 32 15.79 3.44 -25.05
CA THR A 32 16.57 3.33 -23.82
C THR A 32 15.93 2.40 -22.79
N GLN A 33 14.59 2.32 -22.76
CA GLN A 33 13.82 1.50 -21.81
C GLN A 33 13.87 -0.01 -22.16
N LEU A 34 14.19 -0.37 -23.40
CA LEU A 34 14.30 -1.76 -23.86
C LEU A 34 15.71 -2.36 -23.67
N ASN A 35 16.74 -1.53 -23.54
CA ASN A 35 18.14 -1.98 -23.49
C ASN A 35 18.72 -2.11 -22.07
N SER A 36 18.07 -1.62 -21.02
CA SER A 36 18.58 -1.68 -19.63
C SER A 36 18.40 -3.03 -18.92
N ILE A 37 17.85 -4.04 -19.59
CA ILE A 37 17.20 -5.18 -18.93
C ILE A 37 18.18 -6.23 -18.36
N ASN A 38 19.42 -6.37 -18.85
CA ASN A 38 20.06 -7.69 -18.71
C ASN A 38 21.12 -7.92 -17.62
N LYS A 39 21.41 -7.02 -16.67
CA LYS A 39 22.30 -7.35 -15.51
C LYS A 39 21.95 -6.70 -14.17
N ASN A 40 21.21 -5.59 -14.15
CA ASN A 40 21.03 -4.78 -12.94
C ASN A 40 19.75 -5.12 -12.14
N ILE A 41 18.72 -5.65 -12.79
CA ILE A 41 17.43 -5.96 -12.16
C ILE A 41 17.58 -7.10 -11.14
N ILE A 42 18.29 -8.16 -11.51
CA ILE A 42 18.47 -9.36 -10.69
C ILE A 42 19.28 -9.07 -9.43
N SER A 43 20.37 -8.29 -9.51
CA SER A 43 21.17 -7.90 -8.35
C SER A 43 20.41 -6.96 -7.41
N GLN A 44 19.60 -6.05 -7.96
CA GLN A 44 18.75 -5.15 -7.17
C GLN A 44 17.58 -5.85 -6.49
N LEU A 45 17.07 -6.97 -7.03
CA LEU A 45 15.92 -7.70 -6.50
C LEU A 45 16.27 -8.72 -5.40
N TYR A 46 17.54 -9.14 -5.35
CA TYR A 46 18.04 -10.09 -4.35
C TYR A 46 18.72 -9.44 -3.15
N SER A 47 18.87 -8.12 -3.16
CA SER A 47 19.24 -7.37 -1.96
C SER A 47 18.01 -7.14 -1.08
N PHE A 48 18.19 -7.33 0.23
CA PHE A 48 17.22 -6.83 1.19
C PHE A 48 17.33 -5.30 1.22
N LYS A 49 16.23 -4.59 0.96
CA LYS A 49 16.15 -3.14 0.99
C LYS A 49 15.38 -2.71 2.23
N GLU A 50 15.70 -1.54 2.77
CA GLU A 50 14.83 -0.91 3.76
C GLU A 50 13.46 -0.65 3.15
N ASN A 51 12.42 -0.67 3.99
CA ASN A 51 11.08 -0.36 3.52
C ASN A 51 10.95 1.09 3.07
N MET A 52 9.99 1.35 2.19
CA MET A 52 9.69 2.73 1.83
C MET A 52 8.97 3.38 3.03
N ASN A 53 9.62 4.32 3.70
CA ASN A 53 9.06 5.04 4.85
C ASN A 53 9.16 6.55 4.62
N HIS A 54 8.08 7.12 4.07
CA HIS A 54 8.04 8.53 3.68
C HIS A 54 7.37 9.36 4.77
N HIS A 55 8.14 10.17 5.50
CA HIS A 55 7.61 11.10 6.49
C HIS A 55 7.16 12.42 5.84
N LEU A 56 5.87 12.75 5.97
CA LEU A 56 5.31 13.98 5.41
C LEU A 56 5.67 15.17 6.30
N VAL A 57 6.57 16.02 5.80
CA VAL A 57 7.10 17.18 6.49
C VAL A 57 6.05 18.29 6.54
N LYS A 58 5.79 18.78 7.77
CA LYS A 58 4.91 19.92 8.02
C LYS A 58 5.60 21.25 7.84
N TYR A 59 5.38 21.88 6.68
CA TYR A 59 5.83 23.25 6.45
C TYR A 59 4.87 24.25 7.10
N ASN A 60 5.43 25.24 7.81
CA ASN A 60 4.65 26.36 8.34
C ASN A 60 4.06 27.15 7.17
N GLN A 61 2.74 27.04 6.97
CA GLN A 61 1.97 27.72 5.92
C GLN A 61 2.04 29.26 5.99
N THR A 62 2.67 29.83 7.02
CA THR A 62 2.85 31.28 7.20
C THR A 62 3.93 31.87 6.28
N ILE A 63 4.81 31.06 5.69
CA ILE A 63 5.96 31.58 4.93
C ILE A 63 5.67 31.77 3.43
N THR A 64 4.64 31.13 2.86
CA THR A 64 4.51 31.01 1.40
C THR A 64 3.84 32.18 0.67
N LYS A 65 3.26 33.17 1.36
CA LYS A 65 2.67 34.35 0.68
C LYS A 65 3.59 35.56 0.52
N LYS A 66 4.73 35.63 1.23
CA LYS A 66 5.64 36.81 1.16
C LYS A 66 6.96 36.57 0.41
N SER A 67 7.34 35.33 0.15
CA SER A 67 8.65 35.02 -0.45
C SER A 67 8.65 34.85 -1.98
N TYR A 68 7.50 34.75 -2.65
CA TYR A 68 7.44 34.59 -4.12
C TYR A 68 7.29 35.90 -4.91
N LYS A 69 7.13 37.07 -4.25
CA LYS A 69 7.09 38.39 -4.93
C LYS A 69 8.38 39.20 -4.85
N LYS A 70 9.46 38.67 -4.26
CA LYS A 70 10.77 39.36 -4.19
C LYS A 70 11.92 38.42 -4.50
N ARG A 71 12.04 38.05 -5.78
CA ARG A 71 13.32 37.58 -6.34
C ARG A 71 13.50 38.11 -7.76
N LYS A 72 13.42 39.42 -7.88
CA LYS A 72 14.23 40.22 -8.81
C LYS A 72 14.86 41.32 -7.98
N GLN A 73 16.15 41.53 -8.24
CA GLN A 73 17.05 42.56 -7.72
C GLN A 73 17.87 42.25 -6.45
N THR A 74 19.17 42.31 -6.74
CA THR A 74 20.35 42.76 -5.99
C THR A 74 21.06 41.84 -5.00
N SER A 75 22.27 41.52 -5.45
CA SER A 75 23.48 41.18 -4.71
C SER A 75 23.94 42.34 -3.82
N LYS A 76 24.33 42.03 -2.56
CA LYS A 76 25.62 42.39 -1.93
C LYS A 76 25.61 42.06 -0.42
N ALA A 77 26.57 41.21 -0.05
CA ALA A 77 27.47 41.25 1.11
C ALA A 77 27.00 41.61 2.55
N LYS A 78 27.39 40.68 3.46
CA LYS A 78 28.01 40.83 4.80
C LYS A 78 27.21 40.59 6.10
N SER A 79 27.76 39.58 6.82
CA SER A 79 28.05 39.44 8.25
C SER A 79 26.96 39.18 9.31
N ASN A 80 27.10 37.97 9.90
CA ASN A 80 27.06 37.60 11.32
C ASN A 80 26.06 38.28 12.29
N LYS A 81 25.13 37.47 12.81
CA LYS A 81 25.04 37.20 14.27
C LYS A 81 24.16 35.97 14.57
N LYS A 82 24.71 35.07 15.38
CA LYS A 82 24.03 33.93 16.01
C LYS A 82 22.90 34.44 16.92
N SER A 83 21.69 33.91 16.78
CA SER A 83 20.74 33.84 17.88
C SER A 83 20.06 32.46 17.91
N LYS A 84 20.39 31.70 18.96
CA LYS A 84 19.65 30.50 19.35
C LYS A 84 18.35 30.97 19.99
N GLN A 85 17.21 30.80 19.32
CA GLN A 85 15.91 30.85 19.98
C GLN A 85 15.18 29.53 19.72
N LYS A 86 15.22 28.63 20.71
CA LYS A 86 14.33 27.48 20.80
C LYS A 86 12.91 27.99 20.96
N SER A 87 12.12 28.04 19.89
CA SER A 87 10.70 28.37 19.99
C SER A 87 9.92 27.13 20.47
N LYS A 88 9.63 27.09 21.78
CA LYS A 88 8.56 26.23 22.31
C LYS A 88 7.22 26.93 21.99
N ARG A 89 6.62 26.64 20.83
CA ARG A 89 5.26 27.12 20.51
C ARG A 89 4.20 26.13 21.04
N LYS A 90 3.15 26.68 21.65
CA LYS A 90 2.04 25.94 22.27
C LYS A 90 1.21 25.19 21.21
N PRO A 91 0.84 23.91 21.42
CA PRO A 91 0.05 23.10 20.48
C PRO A 91 -1.34 23.66 20.13
N SER A 92 -1.93 24.51 20.96
CA SER A 92 -3.31 25.00 20.79
C SER A 92 -3.51 25.87 19.55
N PHE A 93 -2.49 26.64 19.12
CA PHE A 93 -2.63 27.55 17.99
C PHE A 93 -2.64 26.83 16.63
N MET A 94 -1.84 25.75 16.48
CA MET A 94 -1.81 24.96 15.24
C MET A 94 -3.11 24.19 15.01
N ASN A 95 -3.72 23.66 16.08
CA ASN A 95 -4.96 22.90 15.98
C ASN A 95 -6.14 23.75 15.45
N ASN A 96 -6.24 25.01 15.87
CA ASN A 96 -7.28 25.93 15.37
C ASN A 96 -7.11 26.23 13.87
N ASN A 97 -5.87 26.34 13.37
CA ASN A 97 -5.64 26.58 11.95
C ASN A 97 -5.97 25.35 11.09
N ASN A 98 -5.64 24.13 11.55
CA ASN A 98 -5.97 22.91 10.81
C ASN A 98 -7.48 22.69 10.73
N ASN A 99 -8.22 22.89 11.83
CA ASN A 99 -9.68 22.82 11.81
C ASN A 99 -10.31 23.84 10.85
N LYS A 100 -9.74 25.05 10.73
CA LYS A 100 -10.18 26.03 9.73
C LYS A 100 -9.98 25.54 8.30
N ILE A 101 -8.89 24.82 8.00
CA ILE A 101 -8.67 24.23 6.67
C ILE A 101 -9.64 23.08 6.43
N LEU A 102 -9.76 22.17 7.39
CA LEU A 102 -10.68 21.04 7.36
C LEU A 102 -12.15 21.48 7.21
N SER A 103 -12.54 22.65 7.74
CA SER A 103 -13.90 23.15 7.56
C SER A 103 -14.29 23.44 6.11
N LYS A 104 -13.31 23.55 5.19
CA LYS A 104 -13.50 23.74 3.75
C LYS A 104 -13.87 22.46 3.01
N ILE A 105 -13.78 21.30 3.67
CA ILE A 105 -14.13 20.01 3.08
C ILE A 105 -15.52 20.08 2.48
N LYS A 106 -15.59 19.64 1.21
CA LYS A 106 -16.81 19.53 0.41
C LYS A 106 -16.53 18.64 -0.79
N LYS A 107 -17.58 18.13 -1.43
CA LYS A 107 -17.44 17.54 -2.76
C LYS A 107 -16.92 18.56 -3.75
N VAL A 108 -15.85 18.22 -4.43
CA VAL A 108 -15.37 18.96 -5.59
C VAL A 108 -15.26 18.04 -6.80
N LYS A 109 -15.21 18.64 -7.98
CA LYS A 109 -14.93 17.91 -9.23
C LYS A 109 -13.61 17.14 -9.07
N ASP A 110 -13.59 15.93 -9.60
CA ASP A 110 -12.38 15.11 -9.69
C ASP A 110 -11.29 15.83 -10.49
N TYR A 111 -10.04 15.60 -10.10
CA TYR A 111 -8.87 16.11 -10.79
C TYR A 111 -7.70 15.15 -10.64
N HIS A 112 -6.73 15.34 -11.53
CA HIS A 112 -5.57 14.48 -11.64
C HIS A 112 -4.26 15.29 -11.56
N TYR A 113 -3.19 14.62 -11.16
CA TYR A 113 -1.81 15.10 -11.15
C TYR A 113 -1.06 14.41 -12.27
N ASN A 114 -0.81 15.17 -13.34
CA ASN A 114 -0.23 14.67 -14.59
C ASN A 114 1.23 14.23 -14.42
N GLU A 115 1.89 14.63 -13.33
CA GLU A 115 3.22 14.18 -12.93
C GLU A 115 3.30 12.65 -12.84
N LEU A 116 2.17 11.96 -12.62
CA LEU A 116 2.08 10.52 -12.48
C LEU A 116 1.81 9.79 -13.81
N ASP A 117 1.59 10.49 -14.93
CA ASP A 117 1.08 9.90 -16.18
C ASP A 117 2.09 8.93 -16.81
N ASP A 118 3.37 9.30 -16.86
CA ASP A 118 4.42 8.49 -17.50
C ASP A 118 4.63 7.15 -16.79
N LEU A 119 4.67 7.16 -15.45
CA LEU A 119 4.82 5.95 -14.64
C LEU A 119 3.59 5.06 -14.70
N GLN A 120 2.39 5.64 -14.75
CA GLN A 120 1.15 4.90 -14.99
C GLN A 120 1.13 4.26 -16.38
N GLY A 121 1.50 5.00 -17.41
CA GLY A 121 1.62 4.50 -18.78
C GLY A 121 2.56 3.31 -18.86
N THR A 122 3.72 3.41 -18.20
CA THR A 122 4.69 2.32 -18.07
C THR A 122 4.10 1.10 -17.36
N HIS A 123 3.35 1.31 -16.28
CA HIS A 123 2.69 0.23 -15.53
C HIS A 123 1.66 -0.52 -16.38
N ILE A 124 0.80 0.21 -17.09
CA ILE A 124 -0.22 -0.34 -17.97
C ILE A 124 0.43 -1.15 -19.09
N LEU A 125 1.49 -0.61 -19.70
CA LEU A 125 2.22 -1.31 -20.76
C LEU A 125 2.83 -2.61 -20.25
N GLY A 126 3.53 -2.58 -19.11
CA GLY A 126 4.09 -3.77 -18.49
C GLY A 126 3.02 -4.83 -18.21
N PHE A 127 1.81 -4.42 -17.81
CA PHE A 127 0.70 -5.34 -17.57
C PHE A 127 0.21 -5.98 -18.85
N LYS A 128 0.05 -5.21 -19.93
CA LYS A 128 -0.36 -5.75 -21.24
C LYS A 128 0.66 -6.76 -21.77
N VAL A 129 1.95 -6.48 -21.63
CA VAL A 129 3.02 -7.43 -21.99
C VAL A 129 2.86 -8.73 -21.19
N ARG A 130 2.58 -8.65 -19.89
CA ARG A 130 2.35 -9.83 -19.05
C ARG A 130 1.18 -10.66 -19.55
N GLU A 131 0.04 -10.02 -19.83
CA GLU A 131 -1.16 -10.73 -20.29
C GLU A 131 -0.92 -11.43 -21.62
N SER A 132 -0.21 -10.80 -22.56
CA SER A 132 0.13 -11.47 -23.81
C SER A 132 1.07 -12.65 -23.60
N LEU A 133 2.13 -12.51 -22.79
CA LEU A 133 3.03 -13.63 -22.45
C LEU A 133 2.27 -14.81 -21.82
N LEU A 134 1.28 -14.53 -20.97
CA LEU A 134 0.42 -15.56 -20.38
C LEU A 134 -0.46 -16.24 -21.43
N ASN A 135 -1.03 -15.47 -22.36
CA ASN A 135 -1.81 -16.02 -23.48
C ASN A 135 -0.95 -16.92 -24.37
N THR A 136 0.29 -16.52 -24.68
CA THR A 136 1.25 -17.35 -25.43
C THR A 136 1.52 -18.69 -24.74
N LEU A 137 1.60 -18.69 -23.41
CA LEU A 137 1.76 -19.90 -22.60
C LEU A 137 0.47 -20.72 -22.44
N GLY A 138 -0.68 -20.22 -22.91
CA GLY A 138 -1.99 -20.81 -22.63
C GLY A 138 -2.39 -20.74 -21.16
N GLU A 139 -1.76 -19.87 -20.38
CA GLU A 139 -1.92 -19.75 -18.93
C GLU A 139 -2.85 -18.60 -18.57
N LYS A 140 -3.79 -18.82 -17.65
CA LYS A 140 -4.67 -17.74 -17.14
C LYS A 140 -4.08 -16.98 -15.95
N LYS A 141 -3.01 -17.51 -15.36
CA LYS A 141 -2.39 -16.99 -14.13
C LYS A 141 -0.89 -17.14 -14.23
N ILE A 142 -0.15 -16.24 -13.58
CA ILE A 142 1.30 -16.34 -13.46
C ILE A 142 1.68 -17.73 -12.90
N PRO A 143 2.57 -18.49 -13.57
CA PRO A 143 3.02 -19.81 -13.14
C PRO A 143 3.58 -19.80 -11.71
N HIS A 144 3.45 -20.93 -11.02
CA HIS A 144 3.87 -21.03 -9.62
C HIS A 144 5.39 -20.78 -9.43
N SER A 145 6.21 -21.25 -10.37
CA SER A 145 7.67 -21.00 -10.39
C SER A 145 8.00 -19.51 -10.40
N VAL A 146 7.33 -18.73 -11.25
CA VAL A 146 7.49 -17.27 -11.35
C VAL A 146 6.95 -16.56 -10.11
N LYS A 147 5.80 -16.99 -9.58
CA LYS A 147 5.23 -16.44 -8.33
C LYS A 147 6.17 -16.63 -7.13
N LYS A 148 6.85 -17.77 -7.04
CA LYS A 148 7.77 -18.06 -5.93
C LYS A 148 8.95 -17.08 -5.90
N VAL A 149 9.43 -16.65 -7.07
CA VAL A 149 10.49 -15.64 -7.17
C VAL A 149 9.93 -14.25 -6.86
N SER A 150 8.83 -13.91 -7.51
CA SER A 150 8.31 -12.55 -7.57
C SER A 150 7.55 -12.13 -6.29
N GLU A 151 6.83 -13.04 -5.66
CA GLU A 151 6.01 -12.77 -4.46
C GLU A 151 6.52 -13.50 -3.20
N GLY A 152 7.53 -14.37 -3.36
CA GLY A 152 7.98 -15.27 -2.30
C GLY A 152 8.52 -14.55 -1.07
N PHE A 153 9.06 -13.33 -1.20
CA PHE A 153 9.53 -12.61 -0.02
C PHE A 153 8.36 -12.22 0.90
N ALA A 154 7.40 -11.44 0.37
CA ALA A 154 6.30 -10.89 1.14
C ALA A 154 5.44 -11.98 1.82
N ARG A 155 5.33 -13.16 1.19
CA ARG A 155 4.57 -14.30 1.75
C ARG A 155 5.41 -15.28 2.57
N GLY A 156 6.70 -15.37 2.30
CA GLY A 156 7.56 -16.39 2.91
C GLY A 156 8.17 -15.99 4.25
N VAL A 157 8.20 -14.70 4.60
CA VAL A 157 8.68 -14.27 5.94
C VAL A 157 7.85 -14.92 7.05
N SER A 158 6.52 -14.95 6.93
CA SER A 158 5.64 -15.57 7.93
C SER A 158 5.91 -17.07 8.07
N GLN A 159 6.09 -17.78 6.95
CA GLN A 159 6.43 -19.20 6.92
C GLN A 159 7.80 -19.46 7.54
N TYR A 160 8.80 -18.65 7.20
CA TYR A 160 10.14 -18.74 7.76
C TYR A 160 10.11 -18.54 9.29
N VAL A 161 9.36 -17.53 9.75
CA VAL A 161 9.16 -17.29 11.19
C VAL A 161 8.52 -18.50 11.87
N LEU A 162 7.46 -19.07 11.29
CA LEU A 162 6.78 -20.22 11.89
C LEU A 162 7.65 -21.47 12.03
N ILE A 163 8.56 -21.67 11.09
CA ILE A 163 9.48 -22.82 11.11
C ILE A 163 10.62 -22.60 12.13
N ASN A 164 11.10 -21.37 12.27
CA ASN A 164 12.34 -21.09 13.02
C ASN A 164 12.11 -20.51 14.43
N PHE A 165 10.91 -20.03 14.74
CA PHE A 165 10.58 -19.42 16.03
C PHE A 165 9.41 -20.15 16.71
N LYS A 166 9.54 -20.41 18.01
CA LYS A 166 8.48 -21.03 18.82
C LYS A 166 7.44 -19.98 19.20
N LEU A 167 6.45 -19.78 18.35
CA LEU A 167 5.34 -18.86 18.59
C LEU A 167 4.12 -19.56 19.17
N PRO A 168 3.35 -18.91 20.06
CA PRO A 168 2.16 -19.50 20.68
C PRO A 168 0.97 -19.62 19.73
N HIS A 169 1.05 -19.08 18.51
CA HIS A 169 0.00 -19.12 17.50
C HIS A 169 0.59 -19.12 16.10
N LYS A 170 -0.20 -19.59 15.12
CA LYS A 170 0.12 -19.43 13.70
C LYS A 170 0.13 -17.95 13.32
N THR A 171 1.07 -17.56 12.48
CA THR A 171 1.21 -16.20 11.96
C THR A 171 0.82 -16.14 10.49
N SER A 172 0.38 -14.98 10.04
CA SER A 172 0.08 -14.69 8.65
C SER A 172 0.99 -13.58 8.11
N ASN A 173 0.84 -13.24 6.83
CA ASN A 173 1.53 -12.08 6.27
C ASN A 173 1.03 -10.77 6.91
N ALA A 174 -0.23 -10.69 7.31
CA ALA A 174 -0.77 -9.51 8.00
C ALA A 174 0.00 -9.26 9.32
N TYR A 175 0.27 -10.33 10.07
CA TYR A 175 1.11 -10.26 11.27
C TYR A 175 2.47 -9.64 10.95
N MET A 176 3.17 -10.16 9.93
CA MET A 176 4.52 -9.70 9.59
C MET A 176 4.54 -8.23 9.16
N LYS A 177 3.53 -7.77 8.43
CA LYS A 177 3.37 -6.35 8.08
C LYS A 177 3.25 -5.47 9.32
N LEU A 178 2.40 -5.84 10.28
CA LEU A 178 2.22 -5.03 11.48
C LEU A 178 3.47 -5.03 12.37
N TRP A 179 4.16 -6.16 12.49
CA TRP A 179 5.45 -6.22 13.20
C TRP A 179 6.47 -5.27 12.56
N GLU A 180 6.59 -5.31 11.24
CA GLU A 180 7.47 -4.43 10.48
C GLU A 180 7.13 -2.95 10.73
N LEU A 181 5.85 -2.60 10.74
CA LEU A 181 5.37 -1.24 11.00
C LEU A 181 5.69 -0.76 12.42
N TYR A 182 5.48 -1.60 13.44
CA TYR A 182 5.86 -1.27 14.82
C TYR A 182 7.37 -1.11 15.02
N ALA A 183 8.17 -1.96 14.37
CA ALA A 183 9.62 -1.85 14.41
C ALA A 183 10.13 -0.61 13.66
N SER A 184 9.49 -0.25 12.54
CA SER A 184 9.85 0.92 11.72
C SER A 184 9.46 2.26 12.35
N VAL A 185 8.36 2.28 13.12
CA VAL A 185 7.90 3.48 13.84
C VAL A 185 7.63 3.10 15.30
N PRO A 186 8.66 3.00 16.15
CA PRO A 186 8.49 2.55 17.53
C PRO A 186 7.50 3.41 18.35
N GLN A 187 7.31 4.68 17.99
CA GLN A 187 6.36 5.59 18.63
C GLN A 187 4.90 5.19 18.40
N LEU A 188 4.62 4.38 17.36
CA LEU A 188 3.27 3.97 16.96
C LEU A 188 2.55 3.23 18.10
N LEU A 189 3.24 2.31 18.75
CA LEU A 189 2.75 1.61 19.93
C LEU A 189 3.49 2.11 21.19
N PRO A 190 2.87 2.99 22.01
CA PRO A 190 3.52 3.57 23.17
C PRO A 190 3.94 2.51 24.21
N ASN A 191 5.03 2.76 24.94
CA ASN A 191 5.49 1.92 26.04
C ASN A 191 4.97 2.47 27.39
N LYS A 192 3.67 2.35 27.64
CA LYS A 192 2.96 2.84 28.84
C LYS A 192 2.42 1.67 29.66
N LYS A 193 2.12 1.90 30.95
CA LYS A 193 1.51 0.88 31.84
C LYS A 193 0.22 0.27 31.29
N GLN A 194 -0.65 1.12 30.74
CA GLN A 194 -1.87 0.69 30.09
C GLN A 194 -1.86 1.12 28.63
N ILE A 195 -2.32 0.21 27.76
CA ILE A 195 -2.49 0.44 26.33
C ILE A 195 -3.90 0.02 25.94
N ASN A 196 -4.58 0.92 25.25
CA ASN A 196 -5.95 0.75 24.77
C ASN A 196 -5.91 0.79 23.24
N VAL A 197 -6.29 -0.31 22.57
CA VAL A 197 -6.20 -0.42 21.11
C VAL A 197 -7.56 -0.74 20.51
N PHE A 198 -7.89 -0.04 19.43
CA PHE A 198 -9.02 -0.40 18.59
C PHE A 198 -8.53 -1.00 17.28
N HIS A 199 -8.93 -2.23 17.02
CA HIS A 199 -8.56 -2.97 15.83
C HIS A 199 -9.71 -2.94 14.80
N LEU A 200 -9.58 -2.11 13.77
CA LEU A 200 -10.54 -1.90 12.69
C LEU A 200 -10.38 -2.95 11.59
N ALA A 201 -11.50 -3.55 11.16
CA ALA A 201 -11.52 -4.61 10.15
C ALA A 201 -10.52 -5.74 10.44
N GLU A 202 -10.56 -6.23 11.69
CA GLU A 202 -9.51 -7.05 12.28
C GLU A 202 -9.68 -8.55 12.05
N ALA A 203 -10.90 -9.02 11.77
CA ALA A 203 -11.14 -10.46 11.64
C ALA A 203 -10.21 -11.03 10.55
N PRO A 204 -9.50 -12.14 10.83
CA PRO A 204 -9.72 -13.09 11.95
C PRO A 204 -8.91 -12.84 13.25
N GLY A 205 -8.13 -11.75 13.39
CA GLY A 205 -7.44 -11.41 14.65
C GLY A 205 -5.91 -11.47 14.63
N GLN A 206 -5.27 -11.44 13.46
CA GLN A 206 -3.80 -11.55 13.35
C GLN A 206 -3.05 -10.33 13.87
N TRP A 207 -3.64 -9.15 13.74
CA TRP A 207 -3.03 -7.93 14.24
C TRP A 207 -3.18 -7.84 15.77
N ILE A 208 -4.26 -8.36 16.36
CA ILE A 208 -4.36 -8.55 17.82
C ILE A 208 -3.22 -9.46 18.33
N ASN A 209 -3.00 -10.60 17.67
CA ASN A 209 -1.90 -11.53 18.01
C ASN A 209 -0.53 -10.84 17.91
N CYS A 210 -0.29 -10.10 16.82
CA CYS A 210 0.95 -9.36 16.62
C CYS A 210 1.16 -8.27 17.67
N THR A 211 0.13 -7.48 17.97
CA THR A 211 0.21 -6.42 18.98
C THR A 211 0.51 -7.01 20.35
N ARG A 212 -0.15 -8.11 20.74
CA ARG A 212 0.14 -8.79 22.01
C ARG A 212 1.60 -9.24 22.09
N HIS A 213 2.07 -9.99 21.09
CA HIS A 213 3.44 -10.51 21.12
C HIS A 213 4.48 -9.38 21.06
N TYR A 214 4.23 -8.33 20.27
CA TYR A 214 5.12 -7.17 20.22
C TYR A 214 5.14 -6.40 21.57
N ILE A 215 4.02 -6.37 22.29
CA ILE A 215 3.97 -5.81 23.65
C ILE A 215 4.87 -6.63 24.59
N GLU A 216 4.67 -7.95 24.64
CA GLU A 216 5.38 -8.87 25.51
C GLU A 216 6.91 -8.80 25.29
N THR A 217 7.34 -8.65 24.04
CA THR A 217 8.76 -8.70 23.66
C THR A 217 9.44 -7.34 23.58
N LYS A 218 8.74 -6.25 23.23
CA LYS A 218 9.36 -4.95 22.95
C LYS A 218 8.77 -3.79 23.76
N ARG A 219 7.71 -3.99 24.56
CA ARG A 219 7.07 -2.94 25.37
C ARG A 219 6.88 -3.38 26.81
N HIS A 220 8.00 -3.70 27.48
CA HIS A 220 8.03 -4.24 28.85
C HIS A 220 7.40 -3.36 29.94
N LYS A 221 7.05 -2.10 29.66
CA LYS A 221 6.31 -1.25 30.62
C LYS A 221 4.81 -1.50 30.59
N VAL A 222 4.29 -2.20 29.59
CA VAL A 222 2.86 -2.46 29.44
C VAL A 222 2.47 -3.61 30.38
N GLU A 223 1.66 -3.26 31.37
CA GLU A 223 1.07 -4.20 32.33
C GLU A 223 -0.36 -4.57 31.92
N ARG A 224 -1.06 -3.68 31.19
CA ARG A 224 -2.46 -3.87 30.78
C ARG A 224 -2.65 -3.57 29.29
N TYR A 225 -3.03 -4.60 28.53
CA TYR A 225 -3.42 -4.47 27.12
C TYR A 225 -4.94 -4.65 26.97
N ASN A 226 -5.64 -3.52 26.90
CA ASN A 226 -7.06 -3.48 26.62
C ASN A 226 -7.27 -3.31 25.11
N TRP A 227 -8.16 -4.11 24.55
CA TRP A 227 -8.50 -4.04 23.15
C TRP A 227 -9.97 -4.32 22.93
N VAL A 228 -10.49 -3.66 21.89
CA VAL A 228 -11.76 -3.93 21.22
C VAL A 228 -11.50 -3.98 19.72
N ALA A 229 -12.35 -4.66 18.97
CA ALA A 229 -12.16 -4.87 17.54
C ALA A 229 -13.47 -4.69 16.77
N ASN A 230 -13.37 -4.34 15.50
CA ASN A 230 -14.47 -4.32 14.55
C ASN A 230 -14.12 -5.24 13.37
N SER A 231 -15.15 -5.81 12.76
CA SER A 231 -15.12 -6.40 11.42
C SER A 231 -16.55 -6.39 10.86
N LEU A 232 -16.76 -6.77 9.60
CA LEU A 232 -18.11 -7.18 9.19
C LEU A 232 -18.54 -8.36 10.06
N ASN A 233 -19.78 -8.31 10.55
CA ASN A 233 -20.36 -9.37 11.35
C ASN A 233 -20.58 -10.62 10.48
N PRO A 234 -19.83 -11.72 10.69
CA PRO A 234 -19.89 -12.89 9.84
C PRO A 234 -21.21 -13.66 9.95
N THR A 235 -21.99 -13.41 11.01
CA THR A 235 -23.29 -14.07 11.25
C THR A 235 -24.49 -13.22 10.86
N HIS A 236 -24.27 -11.95 10.48
CA HIS A 236 -25.38 -11.05 10.12
C HIS A 236 -25.99 -11.44 8.76
N PRO A 237 -27.33 -11.58 8.63
CA PRO A 237 -27.99 -12.04 7.40
C PRO A 237 -27.59 -11.26 6.14
N THR A 238 -27.53 -9.92 6.21
CA THR A 238 -27.12 -9.07 5.09
C THR A 238 -25.71 -9.39 4.58
N ASN A 239 -24.77 -9.68 5.48
CA ASN A 239 -23.40 -10.00 5.10
C ASN A 239 -23.32 -11.40 4.50
N ILE A 240 -24.08 -12.36 5.02
CA ILE A 240 -24.16 -13.72 4.48
C ILE A 240 -24.70 -13.69 3.04
N VAL A 241 -25.73 -12.89 2.78
CA VAL A 241 -26.29 -12.74 1.42
C VAL A 241 -25.27 -12.11 0.48
N LYS A 242 -24.56 -11.06 0.93
CA LYS A 242 -23.65 -10.29 0.07
C LYS A 242 -22.30 -10.97 -0.18
N TYR A 243 -21.75 -11.63 0.83
CA TYR A 243 -20.38 -12.13 0.82
C TYR A 243 -20.27 -13.65 1.01
N GLY A 244 -21.40 -14.33 1.23
CA GLY A 244 -21.45 -15.76 1.49
C GLY A 244 -21.34 -16.11 2.98
N LYS A 245 -21.65 -17.37 3.29
CA LYS A 245 -21.43 -17.93 4.63
C LYS A 245 -19.91 -17.97 4.89
N HIS A 246 -19.49 -17.53 6.07
CA HIS A 246 -18.08 -17.54 6.52
C HIS A 246 -17.15 -16.54 5.81
N ILE A 247 -17.62 -15.31 5.50
CA ILE A 247 -16.77 -14.22 4.98
C ILE A 247 -15.45 -14.06 5.76
N PHE A 248 -15.50 -14.31 7.07
CA PHE A 248 -14.32 -14.48 7.93
C PHE A 248 -14.43 -15.80 8.69
N ALA A 249 -13.41 -16.64 8.54
CA ALA A 249 -13.19 -17.75 9.45
C ALA A 249 -12.70 -17.23 10.81
N ASP A 250 -12.92 -18.00 11.88
CA ASP A 250 -12.34 -17.70 13.21
C ASP A 250 -11.00 -18.45 13.38
N ASP A 251 -10.11 -18.32 12.40
CA ASP A 251 -8.86 -19.10 12.28
C ASP A 251 -7.95 -19.02 13.52
N TYR A 252 -8.12 -17.97 14.32
CA TYR A 252 -7.34 -17.71 15.53
C TYR A 252 -8.18 -17.69 16.82
N GLY A 253 -9.47 -18.03 16.71
CA GLY A 253 -10.38 -18.21 17.85
C GLY A 253 -10.83 -16.94 18.57
N PHE A 254 -10.54 -15.75 18.04
CA PHE A 254 -10.85 -14.48 18.73
C PHE A 254 -12.33 -14.15 18.73
N LEU A 255 -13.07 -14.48 17.67
CA LEU A 255 -14.52 -14.23 17.60
C LEU A 255 -15.24 -15.05 18.65
N LYS A 256 -14.95 -16.36 18.73
CA LYS A 256 -15.55 -17.27 19.71
C LYS A 256 -15.08 -17.01 21.14
N LYS A 257 -13.79 -16.72 21.36
CA LYS A 257 -13.22 -16.57 22.71
C LYS A 257 -13.55 -15.24 23.37
N TYR A 258 -13.74 -14.18 22.59
CA TYR A 258 -13.99 -12.83 23.11
C TYR A 258 -15.15 -12.12 22.41
N PRO A 259 -16.36 -12.71 22.33
CA PRO A 259 -17.47 -12.14 21.57
C PRO A 259 -17.82 -10.71 22.01
N GLN A 260 -17.72 -10.41 23.31
CA GLN A 260 -17.97 -9.09 23.89
C GLN A 260 -16.96 -8.00 23.50
N LYS A 261 -15.83 -8.37 22.88
CA LYS A 261 -14.81 -7.43 22.41
C LYS A 261 -14.97 -7.04 20.95
N TRP A 262 -15.88 -7.69 20.22
CA TRP A 262 -16.18 -7.40 18.84
C TRP A 262 -17.36 -6.42 18.74
N LEU A 263 -17.17 -5.37 17.96
CA LEU A 263 -18.08 -4.24 17.82
C LEU A 263 -18.59 -4.17 16.38
N PHE A 264 -19.90 -4.23 16.22
CA PHE A 264 -20.54 -4.33 14.91
C PHE A 264 -21.39 -3.10 14.53
N GLY A 265 -21.29 -2.00 15.29
CA GLY A 265 -22.03 -0.78 14.98
C GLY A 265 -23.48 -0.81 15.48
N GLU A 266 -24.29 0.14 15.00
CA GLU A 266 -25.67 0.30 15.43
C GLU A 266 -26.61 -0.75 14.82
N ASP A 267 -26.33 -1.14 13.58
CA ASP A 267 -27.13 -2.11 12.82
C ASP A 267 -26.59 -3.54 12.90
N ASP A 268 -25.57 -3.78 13.74
CA ASP A 268 -24.90 -5.07 13.94
C ASP A 268 -24.27 -5.68 12.67
N THR A 269 -24.16 -4.93 11.56
CA THR A 269 -23.54 -5.41 10.32
C THR A 269 -22.01 -5.36 10.37
N GLY A 270 -21.47 -4.47 11.20
CA GLY A 270 -20.04 -4.16 11.23
C GLY A 270 -19.53 -3.38 10.01
N ASP A 271 -20.42 -2.90 9.14
CA ASP A 271 -20.06 -2.15 7.94
C ASP A 271 -19.57 -0.75 8.31
N ILE A 272 -18.28 -0.52 8.09
CA ILE A 272 -17.60 0.76 8.35
C ILE A 272 -17.92 1.81 7.28
N THR A 273 -18.60 1.45 6.20
CA THR A 273 -19.02 2.39 5.15
C THR A 273 -20.38 3.04 5.41
N SER A 274 -20.99 2.74 6.58
CA SER A 274 -22.25 3.28 7.07
C SER A 274 -22.00 4.42 8.05
N GLY A 275 -22.47 5.63 7.73
CA GLY A 275 -22.35 6.80 8.60
C GLY A 275 -23.08 6.64 9.93
N LYS A 276 -24.17 5.86 9.95
CA LYS A 276 -24.90 5.47 11.15
C LYS A 276 -24.00 4.67 12.11
N ASN A 277 -23.32 3.64 11.59
CA ASN A 277 -22.36 2.87 12.37
C ASN A 277 -21.18 3.72 12.88
N LEU A 278 -20.67 4.65 12.07
CA LEU A 278 -19.60 5.56 12.51
C LEU A 278 -19.99 6.39 13.73
N LYS A 279 -21.21 6.94 13.77
CA LYS A 279 -21.71 7.70 14.92
C LYS A 279 -21.80 6.81 16.16
N TRP A 280 -22.29 5.59 16.01
CA TRP A 280 -22.32 4.62 17.10
C TRP A 280 -20.92 4.29 17.64
N PHE A 281 -19.92 4.06 16.76
CA PHE A 281 -18.54 3.79 17.18
C PHE A 281 -17.95 4.95 17.97
N LYS A 282 -18.19 6.19 17.54
CA LYS A 282 -17.76 7.39 18.26
C LYS A 282 -18.34 7.43 19.69
N GLU A 283 -19.64 7.20 19.82
CA GLU A 283 -20.31 7.17 21.13
C GLU A 283 -19.78 6.04 22.00
N TYR A 284 -19.55 4.86 21.42
CA TYR A 284 -18.94 3.74 22.11
C TYR A 284 -17.55 4.11 22.63
N MET A 285 -16.69 4.72 21.81
CA MET A 285 -15.34 5.10 22.22
C MET A 285 -15.32 6.17 23.30
N THR A 286 -16.32 7.05 23.32
CA THR A 286 -16.53 8.00 24.43
C THR A 286 -16.83 7.27 25.73
N LYS A 287 -17.73 6.27 25.71
CA LYS A 287 -18.03 5.43 26.88
C LYS A 287 -16.85 4.55 27.29
N PHE A 288 -16.11 4.02 26.31
CA PHE A 288 -14.90 3.20 26.52
C PHE A 288 -13.81 3.97 27.28
N LYS A 289 -13.59 5.23 26.91
CA LYS A 289 -12.66 6.13 27.61
C LYS A 289 -13.04 6.29 29.09
N ASN A 290 -14.32 6.50 29.39
CA ASN A 290 -14.80 6.63 30.76
C ASN A 290 -14.58 5.34 31.57
N LYS A 291 -14.82 4.17 30.98
CA LYS A 291 -14.56 2.86 31.60
C LYS A 291 -13.07 2.56 31.80
N SER A 292 -12.19 3.22 31.04
CA SER A 292 -10.74 3.00 31.06
C SER A 292 -10.00 4.00 31.96
N GLY A 293 -10.65 4.49 33.03
CA GLY A 293 -10.04 5.46 33.96
C GLY A 293 -9.77 6.83 33.33
N GLY A 294 -10.54 7.20 32.30
CA GLY A 294 -10.36 8.45 31.55
C GLY A 294 -9.29 8.36 30.44
N GLU A 295 -8.56 7.24 30.33
CA GLU A 295 -7.63 7.01 29.23
C GLU A 295 -8.38 6.56 27.97
N GLY A 296 -8.28 7.35 26.90
CA GLY A 296 -8.87 6.98 25.61
C GLY A 296 -8.06 5.91 24.88
N LEU A 297 -8.29 5.79 23.57
CA LEU A 297 -7.49 4.98 22.68
C LEU A 297 -6.06 5.52 22.56
N HIS A 298 -5.10 4.60 22.63
CA HIS A 298 -3.70 4.87 22.38
C HIS A 298 -3.33 4.58 20.93
N LEU A 299 -3.96 3.58 20.33
CA LEU A 299 -3.69 3.15 18.97
C LEU A 299 -4.99 2.70 18.28
N ILE A 300 -5.13 3.06 17.02
CA ILE A 300 -6.09 2.45 16.09
C ILE A 300 -5.29 1.73 15.01
N THR A 301 -5.58 0.46 14.78
CA THR A 301 -5.00 -0.29 13.66
C THR A 301 -6.10 -0.65 12.68
N GLY A 302 -5.89 -0.53 11.37
CA GLY A 302 -6.87 -0.89 10.35
C GLY A 302 -6.25 -1.67 9.19
N ASP A 303 -6.83 -2.82 8.87
CA ASP A 303 -6.41 -3.66 7.75
C ASP A 303 -7.59 -3.97 6.81
N ALA A 304 -8.52 -3.02 6.65
CA ALA A 304 -9.67 -3.23 5.78
C ALA A 304 -9.22 -3.27 4.31
N GLY A 305 -9.80 -4.18 3.55
CA GLY A 305 -9.58 -4.29 2.11
C GLY A 305 -10.64 -5.17 1.49
N MET A 306 -10.89 -4.95 0.21
CA MET A 306 -11.75 -5.80 -0.60
C MET A 306 -10.95 -6.30 -1.80
N GLY A 307 -11.20 -7.53 -2.22
CA GLY A 307 -10.64 -8.03 -3.47
C GLY A 307 -11.20 -7.26 -4.68
N SER A 308 -10.50 -7.31 -5.81
CA SER A 308 -11.06 -6.93 -7.11
C SER A 308 -11.76 -8.15 -7.73
N GLY A 309 -12.92 -7.94 -8.37
CA GLY A 309 -13.69 -9.05 -8.95
C GLY A 309 -15.10 -8.66 -9.36
N SER A 310 -15.84 -9.62 -9.93
CA SER A 310 -17.23 -9.45 -10.37
C SER A 310 -18.11 -8.94 -9.22
N GLY A 311 -18.79 -7.82 -9.44
CA GLY A 311 -19.71 -7.22 -8.46
C GLY A 311 -19.09 -6.16 -7.54
N ILE A 312 -17.76 -6.04 -7.48
CA ILE A 312 -17.09 -4.94 -6.75
C ILE A 312 -16.87 -3.77 -7.71
N LYS A 313 -17.36 -2.59 -7.35
CA LYS A 313 -17.16 -1.36 -8.12
C LYS A 313 -15.95 -0.60 -7.60
N SER A 314 -15.33 0.19 -8.47
CA SER A 314 -14.28 1.16 -8.10
C SER A 314 -14.72 2.07 -6.94
N THR A 315 -15.99 2.46 -6.92
CA THR A 315 -16.60 3.22 -5.81
C THR A 315 -16.48 2.51 -4.47
N ASP A 316 -16.63 1.20 -4.43
CA ASP A 316 -16.61 0.44 -3.17
C ASP A 316 -15.19 0.42 -2.60
N LEU A 317 -14.18 0.25 -3.45
CA LEU A 317 -12.76 0.28 -3.09
C LEU A 317 -12.34 1.65 -2.55
N GLN A 318 -12.75 2.72 -3.22
CA GLN A 318 -12.44 4.08 -2.77
C GLN A 318 -13.22 4.44 -1.50
N LYS A 319 -14.48 4.00 -1.41
CA LYS A 319 -15.33 4.26 -0.23
C LYS A 319 -14.77 3.56 1.01
N ILE A 320 -14.24 2.33 0.90
CA ILE A 320 -13.63 1.66 2.07
C ILE A 320 -12.35 2.37 2.54
N ASP A 321 -11.51 2.89 1.63
CA ASP A 321 -10.34 3.70 1.99
C ASP A 321 -10.75 4.97 2.73
N TYR A 322 -11.77 5.68 2.22
CA TYR A 322 -12.31 6.86 2.88
C TYR A 322 -12.97 6.52 4.23
N ALA A 323 -13.73 5.42 4.30
CA ALA A 323 -14.38 4.94 5.51
C ALA A 323 -13.38 4.66 6.65
N GLN A 324 -12.24 4.04 6.34
CA GLN A 324 -11.20 3.82 7.36
C GLN A 324 -10.66 5.14 7.92
N MET A 325 -10.48 6.16 7.07
CA MET A 325 -10.09 7.51 7.53
C MET A 325 -11.16 8.13 8.43
N CYS A 326 -12.44 8.03 8.04
CA CYS A 326 -13.55 8.52 8.86
C CYS A 326 -13.67 7.77 10.19
N MET A 327 -13.41 6.46 10.22
CA MET A 327 -13.35 5.66 11.45
C MET A 327 -12.25 6.14 12.39
N VAL A 328 -11.05 6.43 11.88
CA VAL A 328 -9.98 7.04 12.67
C VAL A 328 -10.41 8.40 13.21
N ALA A 329 -11.00 9.25 12.38
CA ALA A 329 -11.49 10.58 12.78
C ALA A 329 -12.57 10.49 13.88
N ALA A 330 -13.48 9.53 13.78
CA ALA A 330 -14.59 9.33 14.71
C ALA A 330 -14.15 8.73 16.05
N CYS A 331 -13.20 7.78 16.03
CA CYS A 331 -12.83 7.01 17.21
C CYS A 331 -11.65 7.59 17.99
N SER A 332 -10.82 8.44 17.37
CA SER A 332 -9.61 8.98 18.00
C SER A 332 -9.92 10.00 19.09
N ASN A 333 -9.15 9.96 20.17
CA ASN A 333 -9.00 11.09 21.09
C ASN A 333 -7.66 11.78 20.85
N LYS A 334 -7.49 12.96 21.43
CA LYS A 334 -6.21 13.67 21.37
C LYS A 334 -5.07 12.76 21.84
N GLY A 335 -4.01 12.67 21.05
CA GLY A 335 -2.85 11.82 21.30
C GLY A 335 -2.95 10.38 20.82
N THR A 336 -4.10 9.93 20.28
CA THR A 336 -4.21 8.60 19.66
C THR A 336 -3.29 8.51 18.45
N ASN A 337 -2.60 7.38 18.27
CA ASN A 337 -1.88 7.04 17.05
C ASN A 337 -2.75 6.16 16.14
N CYS A 338 -2.43 6.09 14.84
CA CYS A 338 -3.04 5.11 13.95
C CYS A 338 -2.04 4.48 12.97
N VAL A 339 -2.38 3.28 12.52
CA VAL A 339 -1.78 2.62 11.36
C VAL A 339 -2.88 1.98 10.53
N ILE A 340 -3.08 2.46 9.30
CA ILE A 340 -4.23 2.10 8.47
C ILE A 340 -3.76 1.67 7.09
N LYS A 341 -4.19 0.51 6.63
CA LYS A 341 -3.99 0.03 5.26
C LYS A 341 -4.79 0.90 4.29
N HIS A 342 -4.13 1.32 3.22
CA HIS A 342 -4.73 1.95 2.06
C HIS A 342 -4.20 1.35 0.78
N PHE A 343 -4.90 1.58 -0.32
CA PHE A 343 -4.41 1.23 -1.66
C PHE A 343 -4.10 2.48 -2.47
N ASN A 344 -3.11 2.36 -3.35
CA ASN A 344 -2.91 3.35 -4.40
C ASN A 344 -4.19 3.46 -5.26
N TYR A 345 -4.43 4.65 -5.80
CA TYR A 345 -5.63 4.91 -6.60
C TYR A 345 -5.67 4.10 -7.89
N LEU A 346 -4.50 3.79 -8.47
CA LEU A 346 -4.38 3.12 -9.75
C LEU A 346 -4.85 1.66 -9.63
N ASN A 347 -5.92 1.33 -10.36
CA ASN A 347 -6.41 -0.03 -10.46
C ASN A 347 -6.71 -0.39 -11.92
N LEU A 348 -5.92 -1.29 -12.47
CA LEU A 348 -5.98 -1.68 -13.89
C LEU A 348 -7.30 -2.34 -14.30
N SER A 349 -8.11 -2.82 -13.35
CA SER A 349 -9.44 -3.35 -13.62
C SER A 349 -10.51 -2.26 -13.79
N TYR A 350 -10.21 -1.00 -13.48
CA TYR A 350 -11.17 0.10 -13.53
C TYR A 350 -10.56 1.32 -14.24
N GLU A 351 -10.96 1.58 -15.48
CA GLU A 351 -10.39 2.67 -16.31
C GLU A 351 -10.50 4.04 -15.64
N LYS A 352 -11.61 4.33 -14.96
CA LYS A 352 -11.77 5.63 -14.29
C LYS A 352 -10.77 5.87 -13.16
N SER A 353 -10.12 4.82 -12.66
CA SER A 353 -9.10 4.95 -11.63
C SER A 353 -7.88 5.74 -12.11
N PHE A 354 -7.58 5.79 -13.42
CA PHE A 354 -6.41 6.53 -13.94
C PHE A 354 -6.43 8.02 -13.58
N GLY A 355 -7.62 8.64 -13.52
CA GLY A 355 -7.78 10.05 -13.15
C GLY A 355 -7.95 10.30 -11.65
N ALA A 356 -7.79 9.29 -10.80
CA ALA A 356 -8.20 9.33 -9.40
C ALA A 356 -7.11 9.79 -8.40
N SER A 357 -5.97 10.31 -8.88
CA SER A 357 -4.89 10.77 -7.99
C SER A 357 -5.33 11.90 -7.04
N GLY A 358 -6.25 12.77 -7.47
CA GLY A 358 -6.84 13.80 -6.61
C GLY A 358 -7.63 13.23 -5.44
N PHE A 359 -8.33 12.09 -5.63
CA PHE A 359 -9.03 11.40 -4.55
C PHE A 359 -8.02 10.97 -3.47
N LEU A 360 -6.97 10.24 -3.87
CA LEU A 360 -5.92 9.78 -2.96
C LEU A 360 -5.30 10.95 -2.18
N ILE A 361 -4.81 11.96 -2.89
CA ILE A 361 -4.12 13.10 -2.28
C ILE A 361 -5.05 13.88 -1.34
N SER A 362 -6.33 14.05 -1.72
CA SER A 362 -7.27 14.83 -0.91
C SER A 362 -7.65 14.14 0.41
N TYR A 363 -7.84 12.81 0.45
CA TYR A 363 -8.13 12.14 1.73
C TYR A 363 -6.87 11.97 2.60
N LEU A 364 -5.69 11.76 2.00
CA LEU A 364 -4.42 11.76 2.74
C LEU A 364 -4.14 13.12 3.37
N TYR A 365 -4.57 14.21 2.74
CA TYR A 365 -4.46 15.55 3.30
C TYR A 365 -5.31 15.71 4.59
N ILE A 366 -6.45 15.02 4.69
CA ILE A 366 -7.26 15.03 5.91
C ILE A 366 -6.48 14.41 7.07
N TYR A 367 -5.86 13.24 6.89
CA TYR A 367 -4.96 12.65 7.89
C TYR A 367 -3.83 13.59 8.26
N TYR A 368 -3.17 14.20 7.27
CA TYR A 368 -2.08 15.14 7.49
C TYR A 368 -2.49 16.35 8.35
N LEU A 369 -3.74 16.80 8.25
CA LEU A 369 -4.27 17.87 9.08
C LEU A 369 -4.68 17.40 10.49
N MET A 370 -5.08 16.14 10.64
CA MET A 370 -5.56 15.54 11.89
C MET A 370 -4.48 15.02 12.84
N PHE A 371 -3.25 14.79 12.38
CA PHE A 371 -2.15 14.19 13.17
C PHE A 371 -0.92 15.07 13.19
N ASP A 372 -0.14 15.10 14.28
CA ASP A 372 1.10 15.89 14.35
C ASP A 372 2.16 15.41 13.35
N SER A 373 2.28 14.10 13.15
CA SER A 373 3.20 13.48 12.18
C SER A 373 2.46 12.41 11.38
N VAL A 374 2.69 12.38 10.06
CA VAL A 374 2.11 11.38 9.17
C VAL A 374 3.21 10.76 8.32
N ARG A 375 3.20 9.43 8.20
CA ARG A 375 4.11 8.66 7.35
C ARG A 375 3.32 7.78 6.39
N LEU A 376 3.81 7.63 5.18
CA LEU A 376 3.33 6.65 4.20
C LEU A 376 4.37 5.54 4.09
N ILE A 377 3.98 4.31 4.36
CA ILE A 377 4.89 3.18 4.50
C ILE A 377 4.47 2.02 3.61
N LYS A 378 5.38 1.54 2.76
CA LYS A 378 5.24 0.27 2.03
C LYS A 378 6.16 -0.77 2.68
N PRO A 379 5.65 -1.65 3.57
CA PRO A 379 6.50 -2.65 4.20
C PRO A 379 6.96 -3.70 3.17
N ASN A 380 8.13 -4.28 3.39
CA ASN A 380 8.71 -5.35 2.57
C ASN A 380 7.87 -6.63 2.62
N THR A 381 7.18 -6.85 3.74
CA THR A 381 6.21 -7.94 3.96
C THR A 381 4.85 -7.71 3.32
N SER A 382 4.65 -6.57 2.64
CA SER A 382 3.53 -6.33 1.72
C SER A 382 3.97 -6.60 0.28
N SER A 383 3.07 -7.16 -0.54
CA SER A 383 3.42 -7.57 -1.91
C SER A 383 3.91 -6.38 -2.74
N PRO A 384 5.04 -6.49 -3.46
CA PRO A 384 5.48 -5.46 -4.40
C PRO A 384 4.61 -5.39 -5.66
N ASN A 385 3.71 -6.35 -5.87
CA ASN A 385 2.73 -6.34 -6.98
C ASN A 385 1.47 -5.52 -6.66
N SER A 386 1.25 -5.18 -5.39
CA SER A 386 0.05 -4.45 -4.97
C SER A 386 0.34 -2.97 -4.75
N GLY A 387 -0.66 -2.14 -4.99
CA GLY A 387 -0.68 -0.74 -4.54
C GLY A 387 -0.93 -0.59 -3.04
N GLU A 388 -0.94 -1.67 -2.25
CA GLU A 388 -1.13 -1.63 -0.80
C GLU A 388 -0.01 -0.84 -0.11
N PHE A 389 -0.36 0.11 0.74
CA PHE A 389 0.55 0.81 1.64
C PHE A 389 -0.15 1.11 2.96
N TYR A 390 0.59 1.64 3.93
CA TYR A 390 0.09 1.94 5.27
C TYR A 390 0.33 3.41 5.60
N LEU A 391 -0.72 4.10 6.02
CA LEU A 391 -0.60 5.42 6.63
C LEU A 391 -0.40 5.26 8.13
N VAL A 392 0.66 5.87 8.66
CA VAL A 392 0.92 5.96 10.10
C VAL A 392 0.72 7.39 10.54
N GLY A 393 -0.30 7.63 11.37
CA GLY A 393 -0.56 8.91 12.03
C GLY A 393 -0.09 8.87 13.48
N LEU A 394 0.72 9.85 13.90
CA LEU A 394 1.17 9.97 15.30
C LEU A 394 0.57 11.22 15.94
N CYS A 395 0.07 11.06 17.15
CA CYS A 395 -0.53 12.11 17.97
C CYS A 395 -1.68 12.85 17.25
N PHE A 396 -2.86 12.24 17.20
CA PHE A 396 -4.08 12.90 16.74
C PHE A 396 -4.30 14.22 17.49
N THR A 397 -4.54 15.31 16.77
CA THR A 397 -4.58 16.66 17.34
C THR A 397 -5.96 17.07 17.85
N GLY A 398 -7.01 16.38 17.39
CA GLY A 398 -8.41 16.71 17.63
C GLY A 398 -9.12 17.20 16.37
N LEU A 399 -10.44 17.04 16.34
CA LEU A 399 -11.31 17.40 15.23
C LEU A 399 -12.60 18.04 15.76
N ASP A 400 -13.04 19.16 15.17
CA ASP A 400 -14.33 19.78 15.49
C ASP A 400 -15.49 18.84 15.09
N GLU A 401 -16.48 18.73 15.98
CA GLU A 401 -17.68 17.89 15.82
C GLU A 401 -18.36 18.11 14.45
N ARG A 402 -18.50 19.36 14.02
CA ARG A 402 -19.18 19.72 12.76
C ARG A 402 -18.38 19.28 11.54
N ILE A 403 -17.06 19.18 11.67
CA ILE A 403 -16.19 18.68 10.61
C ILE A 403 -16.34 17.16 10.53
N LEU A 404 -16.37 16.46 11.66
CA LEU A 404 -16.64 15.03 11.68
C LEU A 404 -17.99 14.70 11.05
N ASP A 405 -19.04 15.45 11.38
CA ASP A 405 -20.37 15.27 10.78
C ASP A 405 -20.35 15.46 9.25
N LYS A 406 -19.56 16.42 8.77
CA LYS A 406 -19.34 16.59 7.32
C LYS A 406 -18.65 15.36 6.72
N LEU A 407 -17.58 14.86 7.32
CA LEU A 407 -16.88 13.65 6.84
C LEU A 407 -17.82 12.44 6.75
N ILE A 408 -18.67 12.25 7.77
CA ILE A 408 -19.66 11.17 7.82
C ILE A 408 -20.72 11.35 6.72
N LYS A 409 -21.23 12.57 6.52
CA LYS A 409 -22.20 12.86 5.44
C LYS A 409 -21.59 12.63 4.05
N GLU A 410 -20.33 12.98 3.87
CA GLU A 410 -19.59 12.74 2.62
C GLU A 410 -19.40 11.23 2.37
N LEU A 411 -19.21 10.43 3.42
CA LEU A 411 -19.14 8.97 3.33
C LEU A 411 -20.47 8.37 2.85
N ASP A 412 -21.60 8.78 3.44
CA ASP A 412 -22.92 8.24 3.07
C ASP A 412 -23.30 8.52 1.61
N THR A 413 -22.77 9.62 1.07
CA THR A 413 -23.08 10.08 -0.29
C THR A 413 -21.89 9.98 -1.25
N PHE A 414 -20.90 9.15 -0.91
CA PHE A 414 -19.63 9.01 -1.62
C PHE A 414 -19.81 8.70 -3.11
N LYS A 415 -18.99 9.31 -3.96
CA LYS A 415 -18.96 9.08 -5.41
C LYS A 415 -17.57 8.66 -5.89
N GLU A 416 -17.52 7.99 -7.04
CA GLU A 416 -16.28 7.59 -7.69
C GLU A 416 -15.37 8.81 -7.92
N ASN A 417 -14.08 8.67 -7.63
CA ASN A 417 -13.03 9.68 -7.74
C ASN A 417 -13.30 10.97 -6.97
N GLN A 418 -14.20 10.93 -5.97
CA GLN A 418 -14.61 12.11 -5.21
C GLN A 418 -13.41 12.76 -4.51
N CYS A 419 -13.17 14.03 -4.78
CA CYS A 419 -12.15 14.82 -4.10
C CYS A 419 -12.78 15.68 -2.99
N PHE A 420 -12.01 15.94 -1.92
CA PHE A 420 -12.50 16.65 -0.71
C PHE A 420 -12.05 18.10 -0.59
N PHE A 421 -11.11 18.52 -1.45
CA PHE A 421 -10.57 19.87 -1.54
C PHE A 421 -10.33 20.19 -3.00
N LYS A 422 -10.50 21.45 -3.41
CA LYS A 422 -10.05 21.87 -4.74
C LYS A 422 -8.51 21.71 -4.82
N LYS A 423 -7.99 21.49 -6.03
CA LYS A 423 -6.55 21.28 -6.26
C LYS A 423 -5.70 22.43 -5.69
N ASP A 424 -6.16 23.67 -5.80
CA ASP A 424 -5.50 24.88 -5.30
C ASP A 424 -5.65 25.11 -3.78
N GLU A 425 -6.54 24.37 -3.11
CA GLU A 425 -6.69 24.40 -1.65
C GLU A 425 -5.70 23.47 -0.93
N ILE A 426 -5.10 22.53 -1.67
CA ILE A 426 -4.05 21.63 -1.17
C ILE A 426 -2.68 22.30 -1.41
N PRO A 427 -1.86 22.49 -0.36
CA PRO A 427 -0.52 23.05 -0.53
C PRO A 427 0.34 22.18 -1.46
N GLU A 428 0.98 22.79 -2.44
CA GLU A 428 1.91 22.10 -3.35
C GLU A 428 3.00 21.35 -2.58
N THR A 429 3.53 21.95 -1.52
CA THR A 429 4.53 21.30 -0.65
C THR A 429 4.03 20.01 0.00
N PHE A 430 2.73 19.85 0.20
CA PHE A 430 2.13 18.59 0.64
C PHE A 430 1.93 17.65 -0.55
N SER A 431 1.26 18.10 -1.62
CA SER A 431 0.94 17.22 -2.75
C SER A 431 2.20 16.65 -3.40
N SER A 432 3.28 17.43 -3.56
CA SER A 432 4.56 16.95 -4.11
C SER A 432 5.17 15.83 -3.27
N GLN A 433 5.05 15.86 -1.94
CA GLN A 433 5.56 14.77 -1.09
C GLN A 433 4.76 13.47 -1.30
N VAL A 434 3.44 13.58 -1.46
CA VAL A 434 2.58 12.42 -1.75
C VAL A 434 2.84 11.90 -3.17
N ILE A 435 3.00 12.78 -4.16
CA ILE A 435 3.37 12.42 -5.54
C ILE A 435 4.68 11.64 -5.54
N VAL A 436 5.74 12.13 -4.88
CA VAL A 436 7.02 11.41 -4.78
C VAL A 436 6.88 10.04 -4.10
N PHE A 437 5.98 9.89 -3.13
CA PHE A 437 5.69 8.58 -2.56
C PHE A 437 5.02 7.65 -3.58
N VAL A 438 4.02 8.14 -4.32
CA VAL A 438 3.30 7.38 -5.34
C VAL A 438 4.22 7.00 -6.50
N GLU A 439 5.09 7.91 -6.95
CA GLU A 439 6.11 7.64 -7.97
C GLU A 439 6.98 6.45 -7.57
N LYS A 440 7.55 6.47 -6.36
CA LYS A 440 8.36 5.36 -5.84
C LYS A 440 7.58 4.05 -5.73
N LEU A 441 6.28 4.12 -5.39
CA LEU A 441 5.43 2.93 -5.31
C LEU A 441 5.17 2.35 -6.70
N LEU A 442 4.88 3.20 -7.69
CA LEU A 442 4.70 2.80 -9.08
C LEU A 442 6.00 2.27 -9.69
N GLU A 443 7.15 2.88 -9.40
CA GLU A 443 8.47 2.36 -9.79
C GLU A 443 8.71 0.97 -9.21
N LEU A 444 8.39 0.76 -7.91
CA LEU A 444 8.47 -0.56 -7.29
C LEU A 444 7.56 -1.57 -8.01
N ASN A 445 6.31 -1.20 -8.28
CA ASN A 445 5.37 -2.06 -8.99
C ASN A 445 5.84 -2.35 -10.43
N ASN A 446 6.41 -1.37 -11.12
CA ASN A 446 6.91 -1.49 -12.49
C ASN A 446 8.13 -2.41 -12.57
N ASN A 447 9.14 -2.19 -11.71
CA ASN A 447 10.33 -3.05 -11.63
C ASN A 447 9.95 -4.50 -11.34
N GLN A 448 8.95 -4.68 -10.49
CA GLN A 448 8.44 -5.99 -10.14
C GLN A 448 7.70 -6.66 -11.31
N LEU A 449 6.90 -5.90 -12.04
CA LEU A 449 6.19 -6.36 -13.23
C LEU A 449 7.16 -6.71 -14.37
N GLU A 450 8.21 -5.91 -14.54
CA GLU A 450 9.30 -6.17 -15.48
C GLU A 450 10.02 -7.49 -15.15
N MET A 451 10.30 -7.77 -13.88
CA MET A 451 10.84 -9.08 -13.47
C MET A 451 9.90 -10.22 -13.85
N VAL A 452 8.60 -10.08 -13.58
CA VAL A 452 7.62 -11.12 -13.95
C VAL A 452 7.64 -11.35 -15.47
N ASN A 453 7.63 -10.29 -16.26
CA ASN A 453 7.65 -10.38 -17.72
C ASN A 453 8.95 -11.04 -18.21
N MET A 454 10.10 -10.65 -17.68
CA MET A 454 11.39 -11.28 -17.98
C MET A 454 11.36 -12.79 -17.71
N LEU A 455 10.85 -13.20 -16.54
CA LEU A 455 10.77 -14.62 -16.19
C LEU A 455 9.77 -15.39 -17.06
N LEU A 456 8.66 -14.77 -17.47
CA LEU A 456 7.69 -15.37 -18.39
C LEU A 456 8.29 -15.53 -19.79
N THR A 457 9.00 -14.52 -20.32
CA THR A 457 9.72 -14.61 -21.59
C THR A 457 10.71 -15.78 -21.58
N CYS A 458 11.45 -15.98 -20.48
CA CYS A 458 12.34 -17.13 -20.36
C CYS A 458 11.64 -18.51 -20.40
N ILE A 459 10.34 -18.56 -20.08
CA ILE A 459 9.55 -19.80 -20.19
C ILE A 459 9.06 -19.95 -21.64
N VAL A 460 8.54 -18.88 -22.25
CA VAL A 460 8.08 -18.89 -23.64
C VAL A 460 9.20 -19.31 -24.60
N ASP A 461 10.41 -18.74 -24.46
CA ASP A 461 11.56 -19.05 -25.30
C ASP A 461 12.00 -20.53 -25.21
N LYS A 462 11.63 -21.25 -24.15
CA LYS A 462 11.95 -22.68 -23.98
C LYS A 462 10.98 -23.57 -24.75
N ASP A 463 9.70 -23.20 -24.79
CA ASP A 463 8.69 -24.00 -25.47
C ASP A 463 8.88 -23.90 -26.99
N SER A 464 9.30 -22.73 -27.51
CA SER A 464 9.68 -22.59 -28.92
C SER A 464 10.92 -23.41 -29.31
N GLU A 465 11.93 -23.55 -28.44
CA GLU A 465 13.09 -24.44 -28.69
C GLU A 465 12.66 -25.93 -28.79
N LYS A 466 11.73 -26.38 -27.94
CA LYS A 466 11.23 -27.76 -27.96
C LYS A 466 10.38 -28.10 -29.18
N ASP A 467 9.64 -27.11 -29.70
CA ASP A 467 8.86 -27.28 -30.92
C ASP A 467 9.81 -27.33 -32.14
N SER A 468 10.89 -26.55 -32.14
CA SER A 468 11.92 -26.61 -33.19
C SER A 468 12.75 -27.90 -33.21
N GLU A 469 12.94 -28.56 -32.05
CA GLU A 469 13.61 -29.87 -31.96
C GLU A 469 12.71 -31.02 -32.47
N LYS A 470 11.38 -30.86 -32.45
CA LYS A 470 10.46 -31.85 -33.04
C LYS A 470 10.30 -31.73 -34.55
N ASP A 471 10.47 -30.52 -35.09
CA ASP A 471 10.42 -30.28 -36.53
C ASP A 471 11.76 -30.58 -37.26
N SER A 472 12.86 -30.76 -36.50
CA SER A 472 14.20 -31.05 -37.05
C SER A 472 14.57 -32.54 -37.11
N GLU A 473 13.68 -33.46 -36.73
CA GLU A 473 13.86 -34.90 -36.94
C GLU A 473 13.53 -35.37 -38.38
N LYS A 474 13.33 -34.43 -39.33
CA LYS A 474 12.99 -34.78 -40.72
C LYS A 474 13.87 -34.22 -41.83
N ASP A 475 14.91 -33.43 -41.57
CA ASP A 475 15.82 -33.04 -42.65
C ASP A 475 17.29 -33.09 -42.20
N SER A 476 18.02 -33.97 -42.90
CA SER A 476 19.44 -34.28 -42.74
C SER A 476 20.36 -33.13 -43.17
N GLU A 477 21.50 -33.07 -42.48
CA GLU A 477 22.85 -32.70 -42.96
C GLU A 477 23.09 -31.38 -43.72
N LYS A 478 24.09 -30.64 -43.20
CA LYS A 478 24.84 -29.49 -43.77
C LYS A 478 24.23 -28.10 -43.50
N ASP A 479 24.68 -27.50 -42.40
CA ASP A 479 25.52 -26.28 -42.44
C ASP A 479 25.77 -25.80 -41.01
N SER A 480 26.89 -26.26 -40.45
CA SER A 480 27.44 -25.76 -39.20
C SER A 480 28.23 -24.49 -39.46
N GLU A 481 27.72 -23.34 -39.02
CA GLU A 481 28.45 -22.23 -38.37
C GLU A 481 27.63 -20.94 -38.43
N LYS A 482 26.57 -20.86 -37.60
CA LYS A 482 25.96 -19.59 -37.16
C LYS A 482 24.97 -19.82 -36.01
N THR A 483 25.44 -20.45 -34.94
CA THR A 483 24.67 -20.56 -33.69
C THR A 483 25.50 -20.05 -32.51
N ASP A 484 24.80 -19.52 -31.51
CA ASP A 484 25.25 -19.32 -30.13
C ASP A 484 25.73 -17.94 -29.67
N LYS A 485 24.90 -16.91 -29.91
CA LYS A 485 24.76 -15.82 -28.91
C LYS A 485 23.48 -15.91 -28.05
N ASN A 486 22.42 -16.57 -28.53
CA ASN A 486 21.17 -16.72 -27.75
C ASN A 486 21.16 -17.92 -26.78
N LYS A 487 21.84 -19.04 -27.08
CA LYS A 487 21.93 -20.19 -26.13
C LYS A 487 22.62 -19.85 -24.80
N GLY A 488 23.50 -18.85 -24.79
CA GLY A 488 24.13 -18.33 -23.57
C GLY A 488 23.13 -17.65 -22.62
N ASN A 489 22.21 -16.85 -23.16
CA ASN A 489 21.22 -16.10 -22.38
C ASN A 489 20.11 -16.99 -21.79
N VAL A 490 19.66 -18.02 -22.52
CA VAL A 490 18.60 -18.94 -22.07
C VAL A 490 19.08 -19.84 -20.92
N LYS A 491 20.34 -20.31 -20.94
CA LYS A 491 20.96 -21.04 -19.82
C LYS A 491 21.13 -20.15 -18.58
N GLU A 492 21.38 -18.86 -18.75
CA GLU A 492 21.57 -17.91 -17.65
C GLU A 492 20.24 -17.61 -16.91
N CYS A 493 19.10 -17.60 -17.60
CA CYS A 493 17.80 -17.32 -16.97
C CYS A 493 17.26 -18.45 -16.08
N LYS A 494 17.51 -19.73 -16.46
CA LYS A 494 17.00 -20.92 -15.73
C LYS A 494 17.42 -20.94 -14.25
N LYS A 495 18.62 -20.43 -13.95
CA LYS A 495 19.13 -20.28 -12.58
C LYS A 495 18.19 -19.49 -11.67
N TYR A 496 17.47 -18.50 -12.21
CA TYR A 496 16.57 -17.64 -11.43
C TYR A 496 15.22 -18.27 -11.13
N LEU A 497 14.87 -19.37 -11.81
CA LEU A 497 13.70 -20.21 -11.55
C LEU A 497 14.04 -21.47 -10.75
N ASP A 498 15.32 -21.73 -10.51
CA ASP A 498 15.79 -22.89 -9.76
C ASP A 498 15.40 -22.84 -8.28
N LYS A 499 14.92 -23.98 -7.76
CA LYS A 499 14.36 -24.07 -6.40
C LYS A 499 15.42 -23.85 -5.34
N GLU A 500 16.64 -24.37 -5.51
CA GLU A 500 17.73 -24.24 -4.54
C GLU A 500 18.24 -22.81 -4.49
N PHE A 501 18.45 -22.22 -5.67
CA PHE A 501 18.86 -20.82 -5.81
C PHE A 501 17.87 -19.87 -5.14
N ILE A 502 16.56 -20.01 -5.44
CA ILE A 502 15.51 -19.18 -4.82
C ILE A 502 15.52 -19.35 -3.30
N THR A 503 15.60 -20.58 -2.82
CA THR A 503 15.60 -20.87 -1.38
C THR A 503 16.78 -20.20 -0.69
N LYS A 504 17.99 -20.35 -1.24
CA LYS A 504 19.21 -19.74 -0.71
C LYS A 504 19.09 -18.22 -0.58
N ILE A 505 18.56 -17.55 -1.61
CA ILE A 505 18.41 -16.10 -1.62
C ILE A 505 17.32 -15.64 -0.66
N GLN A 506 16.15 -16.27 -0.72
CA GLN A 506 15.02 -15.88 0.13
C GLN A 506 15.36 -16.08 1.61
N THR A 507 15.99 -17.20 1.98
CA THR A 507 16.47 -17.44 3.35
C THR A 507 17.42 -16.34 3.82
N LYS A 508 18.35 -15.88 2.98
CA LYS A 508 19.23 -14.76 3.34
C LYS A 508 18.41 -13.50 3.62
N ARG A 509 17.46 -13.16 2.75
CA ARG A 509 16.60 -11.98 2.92
C ARG A 509 15.70 -12.08 4.15
N TYR A 510 15.17 -13.27 4.47
CA TYR A 510 14.38 -13.50 5.68
C TYR A 510 15.21 -13.25 6.94
N LYS A 511 16.44 -13.78 6.99
CA LYS A 511 17.37 -13.53 8.11
C LYS A 511 17.67 -12.04 8.28
N GLU A 512 17.91 -11.32 7.18
CA GLU A 512 18.09 -9.86 7.25
C GLU A 512 16.84 -9.16 7.76
N TRP A 513 15.64 -9.55 7.31
CA TRP A 513 14.39 -8.99 7.83
C TRP A 513 14.23 -9.21 9.34
N ILE A 514 14.50 -10.42 9.84
CA ILE A 514 14.46 -10.77 11.27
C ILE A 514 15.38 -9.85 12.07
N LYS A 515 16.63 -9.66 11.59
CA LYS A 515 17.62 -8.80 12.22
C LYS A 515 17.22 -7.33 12.18
N THR A 516 16.85 -6.81 11.01
CA THR A 516 16.47 -5.41 10.80
C THR A 516 15.29 -5.01 11.67
N TYR A 517 14.25 -5.84 11.74
CA TYR A 517 13.03 -5.55 12.50
C TYR A 517 13.02 -6.20 13.90
N ARG A 518 14.17 -6.72 14.33
CA ARG A 518 14.41 -7.27 15.68
C ARG A 518 13.31 -8.23 16.11
N PHE A 519 12.98 -9.19 15.25
CA PHE A 519 11.88 -10.12 15.47
C PHE A 519 12.16 -11.10 16.62
N GLU A 520 13.43 -11.41 16.86
CA GLU A 520 13.92 -12.31 17.92
C GLU A 520 13.40 -12.01 19.32
#